data_AF-A0A3D1TCP8-F1
#
_entry.id   AF-A0A3D1TCP8-F1
#
_cell.length_a   1.000
_cell.length_b   1.000
_cell.length_c   1.000
_cell.angle_alpha   90.00
_cell.angle_beta   90.00
_cell.angle_gamma   90.00
#
_symmetry.space_group_name_H-M   'P 1'
#
loop_
_entity.id
_entity.type
_entity.pdbx_description
1 polymer ?
#
loop_
_entity_poly.entity_id
_entity_poly.type
_entity_poly.pdbx_seq_one_letter_code
_entity_poly.pdbx_strand_id
1 'polypeptide(L)'
;QGFGFGHDRVSERRADGGMNTIRKLLLRAVGMVALVVLPMAGVMVMGDGPIEQYLEFPPQTRYVEHADFSWAVFMGLGLGILAVCAPLVVRVIRGGGPKDGVQGRPIAARGRWPWWALPALAGTAIAWVLAWTPIPGLEWVRRFTFSPLWIGYIGCVSACTFRRTGRCLLTGRPGRFALLFPLSALFWWFFEYLNRFVQNWFYFGVQDFSAGEYVMFATLPFATVLPAVMATRELLWSFPRLRVGLDELPELRVAIPRWCGVLVVLSCAAAGLFLIGRFPNQLFPLLWISPLLVLAALEGLSGERVPFEEVLRGDWRDAAMLALAALVCGWFWEMWNYFSLAGWEYAVPFVQRFQVWEMPILGYAGYLPFGLECGLLARWVLETGGDE
;
A
#
# COMPACT_ATOMS: atom_id res chain seq x y z
N GLN A 1 11.37 33.90 -55.68
CA GLN A 1 10.23 34.82 -55.50
C GLN A 1 9.04 33.93 -55.18
N GLY A 2 8.43 33.86 -54.00
CA GLY A 2 8.36 34.75 -52.84
C GLY A 2 6.90 34.73 -52.37
N PHE A 3 6.70 34.61 -51.05
CA PHE A 3 5.43 34.77 -50.28
C PHE A 3 4.44 33.60 -50.38
N GLY A 4 4.04 32.87 -49.32
CA GLY A 4 4.14 33.11 -47.88
C GLY A 4 2.87 33.78 -47.35
N PHE A 5 1.88 33.00 -46.89
CA PHE A 5 0.90 33.42 -45.89
C PHE A 5 0.38 32.19 -45.14
N GLY A 6 0.93 31.97 -43.95
CA GLY A 6 0.27 31.21 -42.91
C GLY A 6 -0.84 32.06 -42.31
N HIS A 7 -2.00 31.46 -42.11
CA HIS A 7 -3.04 32.02 -41.25
C HIS A 7 -3.20 31.12 -40.04
N ASP A 8 -2.63 31.59 -38.94
CA ASP A 8 -3.07 31.48 -37.55
C ASP A 8 -4.14 30.44 -37.24
N ARG A 9 -3.69 29.30 -36.71
CA ARG A 9 -4.41 28.57 -35.65
C ARG A 9 -3.55 28.52 -34.40
N VAL A 10 -3.14 29.70 -33.94
CA VAL A 10 -2.59 29.91 -32.61
C VAL A 10 -3.51 30.91 -31.93
N SER A 11 -4.30 30.42 -30.96
CA SER A 11 -4.96 31.17 -29.86
C SER A 11 -6.37 30.67 -29.54
N GLU A 12 -6.55 29.37 -29.31
CA GLU A 12 -7.73 28.91 -28.55
C GLU A 12 -7.45 27.58 -27.82
N ARG A 13 -6.38 27.57 -27.00
CA ARG A 13 -6.37 26.70 -25.82
C ARG A 13 -6.81 27.56 -24.65
N ARG A 14 -8.08 27.37 -24.32
CA ARG A 14 -8.76 27.82 -23.10
C ARG A 14 -7.79 27.88 -21.92
N ALA A 15 -7.84 29.01 -21.23
CA ALA A 15 -7.42 29.15 -19.85
C ALA A 15 -8.17 28.10 -19.00
N ASP A 16 -7.59 26.92 -18.82
CA ASP A 16 -7.95 26.07 -17.69
C ASP A 16 -7.31 26.73 -16.47
N GLY A 17 -8.14 27.44 -15.71
CA GLY A 17 -7.82 28.00 -14.41
C GLY A 17 -7.48 26.88 -13.44
N GLY A 18 -6.25 26.37 -13.51
CA GLY A 18 -5.72 25.41 -12.57
C GLY A 18 -5.89 25.93 -11.15
N MET A 19 -6.37 25.07 -10.25
CA MET A 19 -6.54 25.41 -8.86
C MET A 19 -5.20 25.89 -8.27
N ASN A 20 -5.18 27.06 -7.62
CA ASN A 20 -3.94 27.58 -7.03
C ASN A 20 -3.44 26.66 -5.89
N THR A 21 -2.15 26.75 -5.57
CA THR A 21 -1.48 25.86 -4.59
C THR A 21 -2.19 25.83 -3.24
N ILE A 22 -2.67 26.98 -2.77
CA ILE A 22 -3.41 27.10 -1.49
C ILE A 22 -4.68 26.26 -1.52
N ARG A 23 -5.50 26.38 -2.59
CA ARG A 23 -6.73 25.58 -2.70
C ARG A 23 -6.45 24.07 -2.82
N LYS A 24 -5.37 23.67 -3.49
CA LYS A 24 -4.94 22.24 -3.52
C LYS A 24 -4.57 21.73 -2.13
N LEU A 25 -3.79 22.51 -1.37
CA LEU A 25 -3.43 22.18 0.00
C LEU A 25 -4.67 22.09 0.91
N LEU A 26 -5.59 23.05 0.79
CA LEU A 26 -6.85 23.03 1.53
C LEU A 26 -7.70 21.80 1.18
N LEU A 27 -7.83 21.46 -0.10
CA LEU A 27 -8.60 20.29 -0.52
C LEU A 27 -8.01 19.00 0.06
N ARG A 28 -6.69 18.82 -0.02
CA ARG A 28 -5.99 17.68 0.60
C ARG A 28 -6.19 17.65 2.10
N ALA A 29 -6.04 18.79 2.78
CA ALA A 29 -6.24 18.88 4.22
C ALA A 29 -7.68 18.48 4.61
N VAL A 30 -8.69 18.98 3.89
CA VAL A 30 -10.10 18.60 4.12
C VAL A 30 -10.31 17.11 3.92
N GLY A 31 -9.76 16.52 2.86
CA GLY A 31 -9.86 15.08 2.62
C GLY A 31 -9.20 14.23 3.70
N MET A 32 -8.00 14.61 4.14
CA MET A 32 -7.28 13.93 5.23
C MET A 32 -8.01 14.08 6.58
N VAL A 33 -8.57 15.26 6.85
CA VAL A 33 -9.41 15.48 8.04
C VAL A 33 -10.68 14.61 7.98
N ALA A 34 -11.32 14.51 6.81
CA ALA A 34 -12.51 13.67 6.64
C ALA A 34 -12.22 12.19 6.92
N LEU A 35 -11.05 11.67 6.50
CA LEU A 35 -10.62 10.31 6.79
C LEU A 35 -10.55 10.01 8.30
N VAL A 36 -10.22 10.99 9.12
CA VAL A 36 -10.14 10.86 10.58
C VAL A 36 -11.47 11.18 11.26
N VAL A 37 -12.18 12.21 10.82
CA VAL A 37 -13.40 12.67 11.52
C VAL A 37 -14.60 11.77 11.24
N LEU A 38 -14.73 11.24 10.02
CA LEU A 38 -15.94 10.49 9.63
C LEU A 38 -16.17 9.21 10.46
N PRO A 39 -15.17 8.33 10.70
CA PRO A 39 -15.37 7.16 11.55
C PRO A 39 -15.83 7.52 12.96
N MET A 40 -15.20 8.54 13.57
CA MET A 40 -15.57 9.00 14.91
C MET A 40 -16.97 9.62 14.95
N ALA A 41 -17.29 10.50 13.99
CA ALA A 41 -18.61 11.10 13.87
C ALA A 41 -19.71 10.03 13.66
N GLY A 42 -19.38 8.99 12.89
CA GLY A 42 -20.22 7.83 12.67
C GLY A 42 -20.64 7.14 13.95
N VAL A 43 -19.65 6.78 14.78
CA VAL A 43 -19.90 6.17 16.09
C VAL A 43 -20.62 7.11 17.04
N MET A 44 -20.30 8.41 17.04
CA MET A 44 -20.99 9.38 17.90
C MET A 44 -22.49 9.50 17.59
N VAL A 45 -22.88 9.33 16.32
CA VAL A 45 -24.28 9.48 15.88
C VAL A 45 -25.03 8.15 15.89
N MET A 46 -24.38 7.06 15.49
CA MET A 46 -25.03 5.77 15.21
C MET A 46 -24.50 4.61 16.07
N GLY A 47 -23.49 4.85 16.92
CA GLY A 47 -22.86 3.82 17.73
C GLY A 47 -23.73 3.40 18.91
N ASP A 48 -23.77 2.09 19.16
CA ASP A 48 -24.54 1.51 20.27
C ASP A 48 -23.68 1.35 21.55
N GLY A 49 -22.37 1.63 21.48
CA GLY A 49 -21.39 1.40 22.55
C GLY A 49 -20.78 2.68 23.13
N PRO A 50 -20.10 2.58 24.29
CA PRO A 50 -19.40 3.69 24.92
C PRO A 50 -18.30 4.23 24.00
N ILE A 51 -18.18 5.55 23.88
CA ILE A 51 -17.19 6.16 22.98
C ILE A 51 -15.75 5.91 23.45
N GLU A 52 -15.58 5.68 24.75
CA GLU A 52 -14.30 5.45 25.41
C GLU A 52 -13.55 4.24 24.83
N GLN A 53 -14.27 3.23 24.33
CA GLN A 53 -13.66 2.04 23.73
C GLN A 53 -12.89 2.34 22.43
N TYR A 54 -13.22 3.45 21.74
CA TYR A 54 -12.50 3.91 20.55
C TYR A 54 -11.33 4.84 20.90
N LEU A 55 -11.25 5.30 22.16
CA LEU A 55 -10.19 6.18 22.66
C LEU A 55 -9.15 5.43 23.50
N GLU A 56 -9.40 4.15 23.81
CA GLU A 56 -8.48 3.28 24.54
C GLU A 56 -7.11 3.20 23.83
N PHE A 57 -6.04 3.32 24.64
CA PHE A 57 -4.68 3.26 24.14
C PHE A 57 -3.69 2.76 25.21
N PRO A 58 -2.93 1.68 24.96
CA PRO A 58 -2.98 0.78 23.79
C PRO A 58 -4.35 0.09 23.64
N PRO A 59 -4.78 -0.28 22.42
CA PRO A 59 -6.09 -0.91 22.20
C PRO A 59 -6.04 -2.39 22.61
N GLN A 60 -6.36 -2.69 23.87
CA GLN A 60 -6.29 -4.05 24.43
C GLN A 60 -7.65 -4.74 24.46
N THR A 61 -8.74 -3.98 24.61
CA THR A 61 -10.10 -4.53 24.71
C THR A 61 -10.65 -4.97 23.36
N ARG A 62 -11.28 -6.15 23.30
CA ARG A 62 -12.05 -6.63 22.14
C ARG A 62 -13.54 -6.49 22.41
N TYR A 63 -14.23 -5.73 21.57
CA TYR A 63 -15.67 -5.45 21.67
C TYR A 63 -16.43 -5.70 20.35
N VAL A 64 -15.72 -5.86 19.23
CA VAL A 64 -16.32 -6.27 17.97
C VAL A 64 -16.39 -7.80 17.93
N GLU A 65 -17.61 -8.34 17.85
CA GLU A 65 -17.83 -9.75 17.57
C GLU A 65 -17.82 -9.97 16.06
N HIS A 66 -16.81 -10.72 15.58
CA HIS A 66 -16.63 -10.96 14.17
C HIS A 66 -17.52 -12.07 13.63
N ALA A 67 -18.10 -11.83 12.46
CA ALA A 67 -19.01 -12.79 11.84
C ALA A 67 -18.28 -14.09 11.44
N ASP A 68 -18.95 -15.22 11.68
CA ASP A 68 -18.47 -16.55 11.33
C ASP A 68 -18.18 -16.72 9.83
N PHE A 69 -17.38 -17.73 9.53
CA PHE A 69 -17.02 -18.11 8.17
C PHE A 69 -18.25 -18.35 7.28
N SER A 70 -18.24 -17.79 6.07
CA SER A 70 -19.29 -17.97 5.07
C SER A 70 -18.70 -18.40 3.74
N TRP A 71 -19.07 -19.59 3.27
CA TRP A 71 -18.69 -20.10 1.96
C TRP A 71 -19.15 -19.20 0.82
N ALA A 72 -20.35 -18.61 0.92
CA ALA A 72 -20.89 -17.74 -0.11
C ALA A 72 -20.03 -16.47 -0.27
N VAL A 73 -19.66 -15.85 0.86
CA VAL A 73 -18.78 -14.66 0.86
C VAL A 73 -17.37 -15.02 0.40
N PHE A 74 -16.81 -16.12 0.91
CA PHE A 74 -15.50 -16.60 0.50
C PHE A 74 -15.41 -16.86 -1.00
N MET A 75 -16.38 -17.59 -1.58
CA MET A 75 -16.41 -17.88 -3.01
C MET A 75 -16.65 -16.62 -3.84
N GLY A 76 -17.57 -15.74 -3.41
CA GLY A 76 -17.82 -14.48 -4.09
C GLY A 76 -16.58 -13.58 -4.16
N LEU A 77 -15.90 -13.39 -3.02
CA LEU A 77 -14.65 -12.63 -2.95
C LEU A 77 -13.54 -13.29 -3.75
N GLY A 78 -13.37 -14.61 -3.61
CA GLY A 78 -12.38 -15.38 -4.36
C GLY A 78 -12.56 -15.24 -5.87
N LEU A 79 -13.80 -15.36 -6.37
CA LEU A 79 -14.12 -15.15 -7.78
C LEU A 79 -13.84 -13.71 -8.23
N GLY A 80 -14.18 -12.71 -7.42
CA GLY A 80 -13.88 -11.31 -7.71
C GLY A 80 -12.37 -11.05 -7.82
N ILE A 81 -11.59 -11.57 -6.88
CA ILE A 81 -10.12 -11.47 -6.89
C ILE A 81 -9.54 -12.15 -8.14
N LEU A 82 -10.01 -13.35 -8.47
CA LEU A 82 -9.58 -14.08 -9.65
C LEU A 82 -9.96 -13.35 -10.95
N ALA A 83 -11.14 -12.76 -11.02
CA ALA A 83 -11.59 -12.00 -12.20
C ALA A 83 -10.66 -10.81 -12.51
N VAL A 84 -10.10 -10.17 -11.48
CA VAL A 84 -9.14 -9.06 -11.63
C VAL A 84 -7.72 -9.57 -11.89
N CYS A 85 -7.26 -10.55 -11.11
CA CYS A 85 -5.86 -10.97 -11.13
C CYS A 85 -5.52 -11.94 -12.27
N ALA A 86 -6.43 -12.87 -12.59
CA ALA A 86 -6.16 -13.92 -13.57
C ALA A 86 -5.84 -13.38 -14.97
N PRO A 87 -6.54 -12.35 -15.52
CA PRO A 87 -6.17 -11.77 -16.81
C PRO A 87 -4.74 -11.22 -16.82
N LEU A 88 -4.31 -10.54 -15.75
CA LEU A 88 -2.97 -9.98 -15.62
C LEU A 88 -1.91 -11.10 -15.58
N VAL A 89 -2.14 -12.12 -14.75
CA VAL A 89 -1.23 -13.28 -14.62
C VAL A 89 -1.14 -14.06 -15.94
N VAL A 90 -2.27 -14.34 -16.58
CA VAL A 90 -2.33 -15.06 -17.86
C VAL A 90 -1.59 -14.28 -18.96
N ARG A 91 -1.74 -12.95 -19.02
CA ARG A 91 -0.99 -12.11 -19.96
C ARG A 91 0.52 -12.18 -19.74
N VAL A 92 0.99 -12.09 -18.50
CA VAL A 92 2.42 -12.22 -18.17
C VAL A 92 2.96 -13.61 -18.55
N ILE A 93 2.23 -14.67 -18.25
CA ILE A 93 2.64 -16.05 -18.58
C ILE A 93 2.66 -16.28 -20.10
N ARG A 94 1.62 -15.83 -20.82
CA ARG A 94 1.49 -16.04 -22.28
C ARG A 94 2.39 -15.11 -23.09
N GLY A 95 2.54 -13.86 -22.67
CA GLY A 95 3.44 -12.87 -23.28
C GLY A 95 4.93 -13.20 -23.09
N GLY A 96 5.26 -14.13 -22.19
CA GLY A 96 6.60 -14.67 -22.03
C GLY A 96 7.07 -15.65 -23.12
N GLY A 97 6.26 -15.89 -24.16
CA GLY A 97 6.58 -16.80 -25.26
C GLY A 97 7.64 -16.25 -26.24
N PRO A 98 8.41 -17.10 -26.95
CA PRO A 98 9.48 -16.67 -27.86
C PRO A 98 9.05 -15.88 -29.10
N LYS A 99 7.75 -15.59 -29.28
CA LYS A 99 7.17 -15.15 -30.55
C LYS A 99 7.10 -13.63 -30.72
N ASP A 100 7.15 -12.85 -29.65
CA ASP A 100 7.05 -11.41 -29.75
C ASP A 100 8.44 -10.79 -29.59
N GLY A 101 8.95 -10.28 -30.71
CA GLY A 101 10.23 -9.56 -30.83
C GLY A 101 10.30 -8.25 -30.05
N VAL A 102 9.56 -8.11 -28.95
CA VAL A 102 9.79 -7.08 -27.94
C VAL A 102 11.09 -7.45 -27.25
N GLN A 103 12.19 -6.99 -27.85
CA GLN A 103 13.49 -6.83 -27.23
C GLN A 103 13.31 -5.95 -25.99
N GLY A 104 12.89 -6.54 -24.86
CA GLY A 104 13.31 -6.04 -23.56
C GLY A 104 14.83 -6.20 -23.55
N ARG A 105 15.56 -5.22 -24.08
CA ARG A 105 17.03 -5.19 -24.00
C ARG A 105 17.36 -5.61 -22.57
N PRO A 106 18.11 -6.72 -22.35
CA PRO A 106 18.48 -7.09 -21.00
C PRO A 106 19.11 -5.86 -20.38
N ILE A 107 18.64 -5.46 -19.19
CA ILE A 107 19.28 -4.35 -18.47
C ILE A 107 20.74 -4.74 -18.35
N ALA A 108 21.59 -4.05 -19.12
CA ALA A 108 23.01 -4.36 -19.17
C ALA A 108 23.64 -3.79 -17.90
N ALA A 109 23.57 -4.53 -16.80
CA ALA A 109 24.52 -4.44 -15.71
C ALA A 109 24.44 -5.69 -14.82
N ARG A 110 25.49 -6.52 -14.87
CA ARG A 110 25.89 -7.35 -13.72
C ARG A 110 27.01 -6.60 -13.03
N GLY A 111 26.66 -5.49 -12.38
CA GLY A 111 27.59 -4.74 -11.55
C GLY A 111 28.09 -5.58 -10.37
N ARG A 112 29.14 -5.10 -9.70
CA ARG A 112 29.58 -5.70 -8.43
C ARG A 112 28.50 -5.49 -7.38
N TRP A 113 28.36 -6.44 -6.45
CA TRP A 113 27.50 -6.24 -5.29
C TRP A 113 27.95 -4.98 -4.52
N PRO A 114 27.01 -4.13 -4.08
CA PRO A 114 27.37 -3.01 -3.24
C PRO A 114 27.86 -3.48 -1.87
N TRP A 115 28.66 -2.65 -1.20
CA TRP A 115 29.30 -3.00 0.08
C TRP A 115 28.29 -3.34 1.19
N TRP A 116 27.09 -2.75 1.17
CA TRP A 116 26.04 -3.01 2.16
C TRP A 116 25.25 -4.31 1.92
N ALA A 117 25.45 -5.00 0.79
CA ALA A 117 24.70 -6.22 0.47
C ALA A 117 24.89 -7.33 1.50
N LEU A 118 26.15 -7.57 1.90
CA LEU A 118 26.48 -8.59 2.90
C LEU A 118 26.01 -8.19 4.31
N PRO A 119 26.27 -6.96 4.81
CA PRO A 119 25.70 -6.48 6.07
C PRO A 119 24.17 -6.58 6.15
N ALA A 120 23.45 -6.22 5.07
CA ALA A 120 22.00 -6.31 5.04
C ALA A 120 21.51 -7.78 5.13
N LEU A 121 22.15 -8.68 4.38
CA LEU A 121 21.81 -10.10 4.41
C LEU A 121 22.12 -10.73 5.77
N ALA A 122 23.31 -10.47 6.32
CA ALA A 122 23.72 -10.97 7.61
C ALA A 122 22.82 -10.42 8.73
N GLY A 123 22.51 -9.12 8.71
CA GLY A 123 21.60 -8.50 9.67
C GLY A 123 20.20 -9.10 9.62
N THR A 124 19.66 -9.33 8.42
CA THR A 124 18.37 -10.01 8.24
C THR A 124 18.41 -11.43 8.81
N ALA A 125 19.44 -12.22 8.49
CA ALA A 125 19.57 -13.59 8.96
C ALA A 125 19.71 -13.67 10.49
N ILE A 126 20.53 -12.80 11.10
CA ILE A 126 20.70 -12.73 12.55
C ILE A 126 19.38 -12.33 13.21
N ALA A 127 18.71 -11.27 12.73
CA ALA A 127 17.43 -10.83 13.27
C ALA A 127 16.35 -11.92 13.15
N TRP A 128 16.35 -12.69 12.06
CA TRP A 128 15.42 -13.81 11.87
C TRP A 128 15.68 -14.93 12.86
N VAL A 129 16.94 -15.36 13.01
CA VAL A 129 17.30 -16.40 13.98
C VAL A 129 16.91 -15.96 15.39
N LEU A 130 17.18 -14.71 15.76
CA LEU A 130 16.78 -14.16 17.05
C LEU A 130 15.25 -14.14 17.22
N ALA A 131 14.50 -13.71 16.21
CA ALA A 131 13.04 -13.66 16.27
C ALA A 131 12.45 -15.04 16.58
N TRP A 132 12.88 -16.04 15.81
CA TRP A 132 12.27 -17.38 15.81
C TRP A 132 12.86 -18.35 16.83
N THR A 133 14.01 -18.03 17.42
CA THR A 133 14.65 -18.90 18.42
C THR A 133 14.41 -18.35 19.82
N PRO A 134 13.75 -19.10 20.72
CA PRO A 134 13.63 -18.72 22.12
C PRO A 134 14.95 -18.92 22.85
N ILE A 135 15.78 -17.88 22.85
CA ILE A 135 17.05 -17.83 23.59
C ILE A 135 16.80 -17.16 24.95
N PRO A 136 17.00 -17.87 26.07
CA PRO A 136 16.83 -17.31 27.41
C PRO A 136 17.69 -16.05 27.62
N GLY A 137 17.08 -14.99 28.16
CA GLY A 137 17.75 -13.72 28.45
C GLY A 137 17.78 -12.72 27.29
N LEU A 138 17.27 -13.08 26.11
CA LEU A 138 17.14 -12.18 24.95
C LEU A 138 15.69 -11.80 24.62
N GLU A 139 14.73 -12.08 25.50
CA GLU A 139 13.30 -11.84 25.28
C GLU A 139 13.00 -10.39 24.91
N TRP A 140 13.65 -9.44 25.58
CA TRP A 140 13.54 -8.02 25.25
C TRP A 140 13.96 -7.74 23.82
N VAL A 141 15.12 -8.23 23.39
CA VAL A 141 15.61 -8.06 22.02
C VAL A 141 14.66 -8.72 21.01
N ARG A 142 14.18 -9.92 21.33
CA ARG A 142 13.26 -10.69 20.48
C ARG A 142 11.98 -9.93 20.17
N ARG A 143 11.42 -9.18 21.13
CA ARG A 143 10.26 -8.31 20.90
C ARG A 143 10.51 -7.33 19.75
N PHE A 144 11.68 -6.71 19.68
CA PHE A 144 11.97 -5.66 18.68
C PHE A 144 12.57 -6.17 17.35
N THR A 145 12.72 -7.48 17.15
CA THR A 145 13.39 -8.07 15.96
C THR A 145 12.68 -7.79 14.64
N PHE A 146 11.39 -7.47 14.68
CA PHE A 146 10.60 -7.20 13.47
C PHE A 146 11.14 -6.01 12.65
N SER A 147 11.63 -4.96 13.30
CA SER A 147 12.16 -3.78 12.58
C SER A 147 13.53 -4.03 11.94
N PRO A 148 14.53 -4.62 12.64
CA PRO A 148 15.78 -5.05 12.02
C PRO A 148 15.59 -5.98 10.81
N LEU A 149 14.61 -6.87 10.83
CA LEU A 149 14.25 -7.73 9.69
C LEU A 149 13.90 -6.90 8.45
N TRP A 150 13.04 -5.91 8.60
CA TRP A 150 12.63 -5.04 7.50
C TRP A 150 13.73 -4.12 7.00
N ILE A 151 14.56 -3.56 7.89
CA ILE A 151 15.72 -2.76 7.50
C ILE A 151 16.71 -3.61 6.67
N GLY A 152 16.98 -4.83 7.14
CA GLY A 152 17.81 -5.79 6.41
C GLY A 152 17.20 -6.15 5.05
N TYR A 153 15.90 -6.43 5.00
CA TYR A 153 15.16 -6.69 3.76
C TYR A 153 15.27 -5.56 2.76
N ILE A 154 14.99 -4.31 3.18
CA ILE A 154 15.10 -3.10 2.36
C ILE A 154 16.51 -3.00 1.78
N GLY A 155 17.54 -3.24 2.60
CA GLY A 155 18.94 -3.27 2.16
C GLY A 155 19.21 -4.37 1.12
N CYS A 156 18.69 -5.58 1.33
CA CYS A 156 18.85 -6.71 0.42
C CYS A 156 18.18 -6.46 -0.93
N VAL A 157 16.90 -6.05 -0.96
CA VAL A 157 16.20 -5.77 -2.23
C VAL A 157 16.83 -4.59 -2.97
N SER A 158 17.25 -3.54 -2.25
CA SER A 158 17.97 -2.40 -2.83
C SER A 158 19.33 -2.81 -3.41
N ALA A 159 20.05 -3.71 -2.75
CA ALA A 159 21.32 -4.25 -3.27
C ALA A 159 21.11 -5.10 -4.53
N CYS A 160 20.04 -5.90 -4.58
CA CYS A 160 19.64 -6.64 -5.77
C CYS A 160 19.29 -5.70 -6.93
N THR A 161 18.54 -4.64 -6.68
CA THR A 161 18.21 -3.61 -7.68
C THR A 161 19.47 -2.92 -8.19
N PHE A 162 20.35 -2.50 -7.28
CA PHE A 162 21.61 -1.86 -7.62
C PHE A 162 22.50 -2.76 -8.47
N ARG A 163 22.62 -4.05 -8.13
CA ARG A 163 23.39 -5.01 -8.93
C ARG A 163 22.87 -5.14 -10.35
N ARG A 164 21.54 -5.07 -10.53
CA ARG A 164 20.86 -5.28 -11.82
C ARG A 164 20.81 -4.03 -12.71
N THR A 165 20.76 -2.85 -12.10
CA THR A 165 20.48 -1.60 -12.83
C THR A 165 21.55 -0.53 -12.65
N GLY A 166 22.51 -0.72 -11.74
CA GLY A 166 23.56 0.24 -11.40
C GLY A 166 23.11 1.37 -10.46
N ARG A 167 21.82 1.45 -10.13
CA ARG A 167 21.24 2.47 -9.22
C ARG A 167 20.09 1.84 -8.42
N CYS A 168 19.71 2.44 -7.31
CA CYS A 168 18.46 2.14 -6.61
C CYS A 168 17.99 3.39 -5.85
N LEU A 169 16.80 3.38 -5.26
CA LEU A 169 16.29 4.50 -4.45
C LEU A 169 17.29 4.92 -3.36
N LEU A 170 17.91 3.94 -2.69
CA LEU A 170 18.86 4.17 -1.61
C LEU A 170 20.11 4.97 -2.04
N THR A 171 20.62 4.74 -3.24
CA THR A 171 21.80 5.46 -3.76
C THR A 171 21.44 6.65 -4.64
N GLY A 172 20.32 6.56 -5.33
CA GLY A 172 19.90 7.50 -6.34
C GLY A 172 19.18 8.72 -5.78
N ARG A 173 18.39 8.54 -4.71
CA ARG A 173 17.60 9.60 -4.07
C ARG A 173 17.52 9.39 -2.55
N PRO A 174 18.67 9.28 -1.84
CA PRO A 174 18.72 8.88 -0.43
C PRO A 174 17.85 9.76 0.48
N GLY A 175 17.84 11.09 0.29
CA GLY A 175 17.02 12.00 1.10
C GLY A 175 15.51 11.77 0.90
N ARG A 176 15.05 11.68 -0.35
CA ARG A 176 13.64 11.38 -0.65
C ARG A 176 13.25 9.96 -0.22
N PHE A 177 14.16 9.00 -0.30
CA PHE A 177 13.95 7.65 0.22
C PHE A 177 13.85 7.63 1.75
N ALA A 178 14.70 8.39 2.46
CA ALA A 178 14.66 8.52 3.91
C ALA A 178 13.34 9.14 4.39
N LEU A 179 12.78 10.09 3.65
CA LEU A 179 11.46 10.69 3.94
C LEU A 179 10.30 9.68 3.84
N LEU A 180 10.47 8.53 3.16
CA LEU A 180 9.46 7.48 3.15
C LEU A 180 9.27 6.84 4.53
N PHE A 181 10.30 6.81 5.39
CA PHE A 181 10.21 6.19 6.72
C PHE A 181 9.23 6.92 7.66
N PRO A 182 9.37 8.23 7.92
CA PRO A 182 8.40 8.95 8.75
C PRO A 182 7.02 9.02 8.10
N LEU A 183 6.93 9.12 6.77
CA LEU A 183 5.64 9.06 6.07
C LEU A 183 4.95 7.71 6.26
N SER A 184 5.72 6.62 6.23
CA SER A 184 5.22 5.26 6.46
C SER A 184 4.65 5.08 7.86
N ALA A 185 5.34 5.62 8.87
CA ALA A 185 4.86 5.57 10.24
C ALA A 185 3.50 6.28 10.38
N LEU A 186 3.37 7.50 9.86
CA LEU A 186 2.11 8.25 9.88
C LEU A 186 0.99 7.52 9.14
N PHE A 187 1.31 6.97 7.97
CA PHE A 187 0.37 6.22 7.16
C PHE A 187 -0.17 4.99 7.90
N TRP A 188 0.67 4.22 8.57
CA TRP A 188 0.23 3.01 9.25
C TRP A 188 -0.45 3.29 10.60
N TRP A 189 -0.04 4.35 11.30
CA TRP A 189 -0.80 4.85 12.45
C TRP A 189 -2.23 5.24 12.10
N PHE A 190 -2.48 5.69 10.87
CA PHE A 190 -3.83 5.93 10.38
C PHE A 190 -4.62 4.62 10.19
N PHE A 191 -4.00 3.55 9.69
CA PHE A 191 -4.63 2.22 9.65
C PHE A 191 -4.92 1.69 11.06
N GLU A 192 -4.00 1.89 12.01
CA GLU A 192 -4.19 1.55 13.41
C GLU A 192 -5.31 2.38 14.06
N TYR A 193 -5.52 3.62 13.61
CA TYR A 193 -6.70 4.41 13.97
C TYR A 193 -7.99 3.78 13.43
N LEU A 194 -8.05 3.45 12.14
CA LEU A 194 -9.22 2.82 11.54
C LEU A 194 -9.51 1.44 12.14
N ASN A 195 -8.48 0.69 12.52
CA ASN A 195 -8.62 -0.63 13.10
C ASN A 195 -9.34 -0.60 14.45
N ARG A 196 -9.35 0.52 15.16
CA ARG A 196 -10.18 0.67 16.37
C ARG A 196 -11.65 0.40 16.07
N PHE A 197 -12.15 0.80 14.90
CA PHE A 197 -13.56 0.67 14.56
C PHE A 197 -13.98 -0.72 14.09
N VAL A 198 -13.03 -1.54 13.63
CA VAL A 198 -13.31 -2.87 13.05
C VAL A 198 -12.68 -4.02 13.80
N GLN A 199 -11.53 -3.82 14.46
CA GLN A 199 -10.74 -4.81 15.19
C GLN A 199 -10.29 -6.03 14.36
N ASN A 200 -9.97 -5.81 13.08
CA ASN A 200 -9.50 -6.85 12.15
C ASN A 200 -8.17 -7.49 12.56
N TRP A 201 -7.33 -6.77 13.31
CA TRP A 201 -6.11 -7.30 13.91
C TRP A 201 -5.94 -6.84 15.34
N PHE A 202 -5.23 -7.62 16.14
CA PHE A 202 -4.93 -7.31 17.54
C PHE A 202 -3.56 -7.84 17.93
N TYR A 203 -2.89 -7.15 18.87
CA TYR A 203 -1.53 -7.47 19.27
C TYR A 203 -1.49 -8.40 20.50
N PHE A 204 -0.49 -9.27 20.52
CA PHE A 204 -0.13 -10.09 21.68
C PHE A 204 1.35 -9.92 22.02
N GLY A 205 1.74 -10.27 23.25
CA GLY A 205 3.12 -10.08 23.73
C GLY A 205 3.47 -8.62 24.05
N VAL A 206 2.46 -7.74 24.11
CA VAL A 206 2.55 -6.30 24.36
C VAL A 206 1.59 -5.82 25.47
N GLN A 207 0.94 -6.73 26.18
CA GLN A 207 -0.07 -6.40 27.19
C GLN A 207 0.53 -5.61 28.37
N ASP A 208 1.79 -5.89 28.71
CA ASP A 208 2.51 -5.23 29.79
C ASP A 208 3.10 -3.87 29.40
N PHE A 209 2.89 -3.41 28.16
CA PHE A 209 3.48 -2.16 27.68
C PHE A 209 2.69 -0.95 28.17
N SER A 210 3.42 0.07 28.61
CA SER A 210 2.89 1.42 28.71
C SER A 210 2.53 1.98 27.32
N ALA A 211 1.70 3.02 27.28
CA ALA A 211 1.36 3.72 26.04
C ALA A 211 2.61 4.19 25.25
N GLY A 212 3.64 4.67 25.95
CA GLY A 212 4.89 5.10 25.32
C GLY A 212 5.69 3.94 24.72
N GLU A 213 5.77 2.81 25.42
CA GLU A 213 6.43 1.59 24.91
C GLU A 213 5.69 1.05 23.69
N TYR A 214 4.35 1.03 23.71
CA TYR A 214 3.54 0.65 22.55
C TYR A 214 3.79 1.56 21.36
N VAL A 215 3.82 2.89 21.56
CA VAL A 215 4.11 3.85 20.48
C VAL A 215 5.48 3.57 19.87
N MET A 216 6.51 3.40 20.69
CA MET A 216 7.86 3.13 20.21
C MET A 216 7.93 1.78 19.48
N PHE A 217 7.34 0.74 20.07
CA PHE A 217 7.31 -0.61 19.52
C PHE A 217 6.60 -0.66 18.16
N ALA A 218 5.43 -0.02 18.04
CA ALA A 218 4.65 -0.02 16.80
C ALA A 218 5.24 0.91 15.74
N THR A 219 5.76 2.08 16.11
CA THR A 219 6.26 3.07 15.14
C THR A 219 7.44 2.55 14.32
N LEU A 220 8.35 1.79 14.92
CA LEU A 220 9.53 1.27 14.24
C LEU A 220 9.19 0.35 13.04
N PRO A 221 8.36 -0.70 13.18
CA PRO A 221 7.98 -1.52 12.04
C PRO A 221 7.07 -0.75 11.07
N PHE A 222 6.20 0.13 11.57
CA PHE A 222 5.32 0.96 10.75
C PHE A 222 6.10 1.86 9.80
N ALA A 223 7.25 2.37 10.26
CA ALA A 223 8.15 3.20 9.46
C ALA A 223 8.79 2.47 8.26
N THR A 224 8.73 1.14 8.22
CA THR A 224 9.45 0.37 7.19
C THR A 224 8.59 -0.03 5.98
N VAL A 225 7.26 0.11 6.06
CA VAL A 225 6.32 -0.41 5.06
C VAL A 225 6.49 0.25 3.69
N LEU A 226 6.36 1.58 3.58
CA LEU A 226 6.54 2.29 2.30
C LEU A 226 7.94 2.07 1.71
N PRO A 227 9.05 2.25 2.47
CA PRO A 227 10.39 1.97 1.97
C PRO A 227 10.53 0.55 1.40
N ALA A 228 9.99 -0.46 2.08
CA ALA A 228 10.05 -1.85 1.65
C ALA A 228 9.25 -2.10 0.37
N VAL A 229 8.00 -1.62 0.29
CA VAL A 229 7.16 -1.76 -0.90
C VAL A 229 7.80 -1.07 -2.10
N MET A 230 8.31 0.15 -1.92
CA MET A 230 8.91 0.92 -3.03
C MET A 230 10.25 0.34 -3.51
N ALA A 231 11.10 -0.13 -2.59
CA ALA A 231 12.35 -0.79 -2.96
C ALA A 231 12.09 -2.15 -3.65
N THR A 232 11.06 -2.87 -3.23
CA THR A 232 10.63 -4.13 -3.86
C THR A 232 10.04 -3.89 -5.24
N ARG A 233 9.19 -2.86 -5.41
CA ARG A 233 8.68 -2.45 -6.72
C ARG A 233 9.83 -2.10 -7.67
N GLU A 234 10.84 -1.34 -7.22
CA GLU A 234 12.01 -1.00 -8.05
C GLU A 234 12.77 -2.26 -8.51
N LEU A 235 12.91 -3.25 -7.62
CA LEU A 235 13.49 -4.55 -7.97
C LEU A 235 12.64 -5.29 -9.00
N LEU A 236 11.33 -5.42 -8.78
CA LEU A 236 10.40 -6.08 -9.72
C LEU A 236 10.39 -5.38 -11.08
N TRP A 237 10.45 -4.04 -11.08
CA TRP A 237 10.55 -3.21 -12.28
C TRP A 237 11.86 -3.47 -13.07
N SER A 238 12.90 -4.00 -12.44
CA SER A 238 14.11 -4.39 -13.17
C SER A 238 13.95 -5.69 -13.98
N PHE A 239 12.79 -6.36 -13.93
CA PHE A 239 12.49 -7.58 -14.69
C PHE A 239 11.43 -7.30 -15.77
N PRO A 240 11.82 -7.02 -17.03
CA PRO A 240 10.87 -6.74 -18.11
C PRO A 240 9.80 -7.83 -18.29
N ARG A 241 10.17 -9.11 -18.06
CA ARG A 241 9.26 -10.26 -18.14
C ARG A 241 8.03 -10.14 -17.25
N LEU A 242 8.12 -9.48 -16.09
CA LEU A 242 6.98 -9.33 -15.18
C LEU A 242 5.94 -8.33 -15.68
N ARG A 243 6.24 -7.59 -16.76
CA ARG A 243 5.39 -6.52 -17.28
C ARG A 243 4.91 -6.73 -18.71
N VAL A 244 5.32 -7.81 -19.35
CA VAL A 244 4.99 -8.06 -20.76
C VAL A 244 3.49 -8.25 -20.93
N GLY A 245 2.90 -7.56 -21.91
CA GLY A 245 1.48 -7.65 -22.25
C GLY A 245 0.52 -7.01 -21.24
N LEU A 246 1.07 -6.36 -20.20
CA LEU A 246 0.29 -5.57 -19.23
C LEU A 246 -0.04 -4.16 -19.72
N ASP A 247 0.55 -3.73 -20.83
CA ASP A 247 0.27 -2.49 -21.56
C ASP A 247 -0.72 -2.64 -22.73
N GLU A 248 -1.24 -3.86 -22.92
CA GLU A 248 -2.13 -4.21 -24.03
C GLU A 248 -3.52 -4.65 -23.52
N LEU A 249 -3.89 -4.31 -22.29
CA LEU A 249 -5.23 -4.63 -21.80
C LEU A 249 -6.28 -3.71 -22.45
N PRO A 250 -7.54 -4.17 -22.60
CA PRO A 250 -8.59 -3.31 -23.13
C PRO A 250 -8.74 -2.02 -22.32
N GLU A 251 -8.91 -0.90 -23.01
CA GLU A 251 -9.23 0.38 -22.38
C GLU A 251 -10.54 0.27 -21.57
N LEU A 252 -10.51 0.74 -20.33
CA LEU A 252 -11.69 0.81 -19.47
C LEU A 252 -12.42 2.13 -19.74
N ARG A 253 -13.42 2.08 -20.62
CA ARG A 253 -14.26 3.24 -20.95
C ARG A 253 -15.36 3.41 -19.91
N VAL A 254 -15.17 4.37 -19.01
CA VAL A 254 -16.20 4.77 -18.06
C VAL A 254 -17.12 5.80 -18.73
N ALA A 255 -18.39 5.44 -18.95
CA ALA A 255 -19.38 6.28 -19.64
C ALA A 255 -19.94 7.42 -18.76
N ILE A 256 -19.34 7.68 -17.60
CA ILE A 256 -19.80 8.64 -16.61
C ILE A 256 -18.88 9.87 -16.64
N PRO A 257 -19.42 11.11 -16.60
CA PRO A 257 -18.59 12.30 -16.48
C PRO A 257 -17.64 12.22 -15.28
N ARG A 258 -16.39 12.65 -15.45
CA ARG A 258 -15.35 12.52 -14.40
C ARG A 258 -15.79 13.04 -13.03
N TRP A 259 -16.47 14.18 -12.98
CA TRP A 259 -16.95 14.78 -11.74
C TRP A 259 -18.01 13.91 -11.03
N CYS A 260 -18.90 13.25 -11.78
CA CYS A 260 -19.87 12.30 -11.23
C CYS A 260 -19.15 11.08 -10.64
N GLY A 261 -18.15 10.55 -11.35
CA GLY A 261 -17.36 9.41 -10.88
C GLY A 261 -16.64 9.73 -9.57
N VAL A 262 -15.99 10.90 -9.50
CA VAL A 262 -15.35 11.38 -8.28
C VAL A 262 -16.34 11.55 -7.13
N LEU A 263 -17.51 12.14 -7.40
CA LEU A 263 -18.54 12.32 -6.37
C LEU A 263 -19.02 10.99 -5.82
N VAL A 264 -19.34 10.01 -6.69
CA VAL A 264 -19.78 8.68 -6.27
C VAL A 264 -18.71 7.99 -5.43
N VAL A 265 -17.45 8.01 -5.87
CA VAL A 265 -16.32 7.41 -5.14
C VAL A 265 -16.16 8.04 -3.75
N LEU A 266 -16.16 9.37 -3.67
CA LEU A 266 -16.04 10.09 -2.40
C LEU A 266 -17.24 9.85 -1.49
N SER A 267 -18.47 9.85 -2.02
CA SER A 267 -19.67 9.57 -1.24
C SER A 267 -19.68 8.14 -0.70
N CYS A 268 -19.28 7.14 -1.50
CA CYS A 268 -19.17 5.77 -1.04
C CYS A 268 -18.08 5.60 0.03
N ALA A 269 -16.90 6.18 -0.17
CA ALA A 269 -15.83 6.14 0.83
C ALA A 269 -16.24 6.86 2.12
N ALA A 270 -16.85 8.04 2.03
CA ALA A 270 -17.30 8.81 3.18
C ALA A 270 -18.41 8.11 3.95
N ALA A 271 -19.43 7.59 3.26
CA ALA A 271 -20.51 6.82 3.89
C ALA A 271 -19.98 5.52 4.51
N GLY A 272 -19.05 4.85 3.83
CA GLY A 272 -18.36 3.67 4.33
C GLY A 272 -17.64 3.93 5.64
N LEU A 273 -16.78 4.95 5.67
CA LEU A 273 -16.05 5.36 6.86
C LEU A 273 -16.98 5.81 7.98
N PHE A 274 -18.03 6.57 7.67
CA PHE A 274 -19.04 6.98 8.66
C PHE A 274 -19.79 5.80 9.27
N LEU A 275 -20.09 4.76 8.48
CA LEU A 275 -20.85 3.60 8.95
C LEU A 275 -19.98 2.46 9.49
N ILE A 276 -18.64 2.55 9.36
CA ILE A 276 -17.73 1.43 9.61
C ILE A 276 -17.80 0.91 11.05
N GLY A 277 -17.93 1.81 12.03
CA GLY A 277 -18.06 1.42 13.44
C GLY A 277 -19.41 0.78 13.79
N ARG A 278 -20.46 1.00 12.97
CA ARG A 278 -21.79 0.42 13.18
C ARG A 278 -21.97 -0.93 12.48
N PHE A 279 -21.28 -1.12 11.36
CA PHE A 279 -21.33 -2.35 10.56
C PHE A 279 -19.91 -2.87 10.27
N PRO A 280 -19.10 -3.17 11.32
CA PRO A 280 -17.69 -3.52 11.14
C PRO A 280 -17.52 -4.79 10.31
N ASN A 281 -18.40 -5.79 10.50
CA ASN A 281 -18.33 -7.05 9.74
C ASN A 281 -18.55 -6.88 8.23
N GLN A 282 -19.39 -5.94 7.81
CA GLN A 282 -19.73 -5.74 6.40
C GLN A 282 -18.81 -4.71 5.73
N LEU A 283 -18.40 -3.68 6.48
CA LEU A 283 -17.68 -2.52 5.95
C LEU A 283 -16.17 -2.57 6.20
N PHE A 284 -15.63 -3.60 6.87
CA PHE A 284 -14.19 -3.73 7.05
C PHE A 284 -13.34 -3.63 5.77
N PRO A 285 -13.78 -4.05 4.56
CA PRO A 285 -12.96 -3.87 3.35
C PRO A 285 -12.73 -2.39 3.02
N LEU A 286 -13.64 -1.51 3.45
CA LEU A 286 -13.53 -0.07 3.25
C LEU A 286 -12.46 0.57 4.14
N LEU A 287 -12.02 -0.07 5.22
CA LEU A 287 -10.81 0.34 5.94
C LEU A 287 -9.60 0.33 5.00
N TRP A 288 -9.51 -0.70 4.15
CA TRP A 288 -8.42 -0.89 3.19
C TRP A 288 -8.61 -0.09 1.90
N ILE A 289 -9.84 0.07 1.41
CA ILE A 289 -10.07 0.65 0.08
C ILE A 289 -10.33 2.17 0.14
N SER A 290 -11.00 2.66 1.19
CA SER A 290 -11.40 4.08 1.26
C SER A 290 -10.23 5.06 1.23
N PRO A 291 -9.08 4.81 1.90
CA PRO A 291 -7.96 5.75 1.86
C PRO A 291 -7.44 5.91 0.43
N LEU A 292 -7.27 4.80 -0.31
CA LEU A 292 -6.93 4.82 -1.74
C LEU A 292 -7.89 5.69 -2.54
N LEU A 293 -9.20 5.43 -2.39
CA LEU A 293 -10.25 6.11 -3.13
C LEU A 293 -10.28 7.61 -2.84
N VAL A 294 -10.16 7.99 -1.57
CA VAL A 294 -10.15 9.40 -1.14
C VAL A 294 -8.90 10.08 -1.69
N LEU A 295 -7.71 9.51 -1.50
CA LEU A 295 -6.47 10.08 -2.00
C LEU A 295 -6.48 10.23 -3.54
N ALA A 296 -6.98 9.21 -4.26
CA ALA A 296 -7.08 9.25 -5.71
C ALA A 296 -8.06 10.33 -6.20
N ALA A 297 -9.21 10.46 -5.53
CA ALA A 297 -10.18 11.50 -5.83
C ALA A 297 -9.61 12.91 -5.58
N LEU A 298 -8.86 13.11 -4.48
CA LEU A 298 -8.23 14.39 -4.16
C LEU A 298 -7.18 14.80 -5.19
N GLU A 299 -6.36 13.87 -5.70
CA GLU A 299 -5.42 14.15 -6.79
C GLU A 299 -6.14 14.53 -8.09
N GLY A 300 -7.19 13.79 -8.45
CA GLY A 300 -8.01 14.08 -9.62
C GLY A 300 -8.69 15.45 -9.55
N LEU A 301 -9.26 15.82 -8.39
CA LEU A 301 -9.85 17.14 -8.15
C LEU A 301 -8.80 18.27 -8.11
N SER A 302 -7.57 17.96 -7.74
CA SER A 302 -6.46 18.93 -7.71
C SER A 302 -5.90 19.26 -9.11
N GLY A 303 -6.44 18.65 -10.16
CA GLY A 303 -5.92 18.75 -11.52
C GLY A 303 -4.50 18.18 -11.65
N GLU A 304 -4.11 17.30 -10.73
CA GLU A 304 -2.86 16.56 -10.82
C GLU A 304 -3.05 15.32 -11.69
N ARG A 305 -1.97 14.57 -11.95
CA ARG A 305 -2.07 13.30 -12.68
C ARG A 305 -3.07 12.42 -11.95
N VAL A 306 -4.13 12.02 -12.65
CA VAL A 306 -5.15 11.12 -12.10
C VAL A 306 -4.46 9.80 -11.76
N PRO A 307 -4.49 9.35 -10.51
CA PRO A 307 -3.88 8.08 -10.13
C PRO A 307 -4.45 6.95 -10.98
N PHE A 308 -3.55 6.12 -11.50
CA PHE A 308 -3.90 4.96 -12.31
C PHE A 308 -4.68 5.32 -13.60
N GLU A 309 -4.48 6.52 -14.14
CA GLU A 309 -5.01 6.84 -15.48
C GLU A 309 -4.48 5.87 -16.55
N GLU A 310 -3.25 5.40 -16.36
CA GLU A 310 -2.63 4.36 -17.17
C GLU A 310 -3.49 3.09 -17.20
N VAL A 311 -4.05 2.69 -16.05
CA VAL A 311 -4.94 1.51 -15.95
C VAL A 311 -6.19 1.70 -16.79
N LEU A 312 -6.78 2.90 -16.82
CA LEU A 312 -7.93 3.22 -17.67
C LEU A 312 -7.59 3.14 -19.16
N ARG A 313 -6.33 3.43 -19.53
CA ARG A 313 -5.81 3.32 -20.89
C ARG A 313 -5.31 1.91 -21.25
N GLY A 314 -5.48 0.94 -20.34
CA GLY A 314 -5.04 -0.44 -20.57
C GLY A 314 -3.59 -0.74 -20.18
N ASP A 315 -2.88 0.22 -19.59
CA ASP A 315 -1.53 0.03 -19.05
C ASP A 315 -1.54 -0.23 -17.54
N TRP A 316 -1.50 -1.51 -17.20
CA TRP A 316 -1.51 -2.03 -15.84
C TRP A 316 -0.12 -2.24 -15.27
N ARG A 317 0.96 -1.93 -16.02
CA ARG A 317 2.33 -2.27 -15.61
C ARG A 317 2.66 -1.72 -14.23
N ASP A 318 2.32 -0.46 -13.97
CA ASP A 318 2.65 0.14 -12.68
C ASP A 318 1.81 -0.38 -11.53
N ALA A 319 0.48 -0.39 -11.73
CA ALA A 319 -0.46 -0.90 -10.74
C ALA A 319 -0.17 -2.37 -10.36
N ALA A 320 0.13 -3.22 -11.35
CA ALA A 320 0.48 -4.61 -11.12
C ALA A 320 1.81 -4.77 -10.37
N MET A 321 2.82 -3.95 -10.65
CA MET A 321 4.11 -4.01 -9.95
C MET A 321 4.01 -3.49 -8.51
N LEU A 322 3.18 -2.48 -8.26
CA LEU A 322 2.86 -2.00 -6.91
C LEU A 322 2.12 -3.07 -6.10
N ALA A 323 1.07 -3.66 -6.67
CA ALA A 323 0.30 -4.73 -6.05
C ALA A 323 1.18 -5.97 -5.77
N LEU A 324 2.03 -6.37 -6.73
CA LEU A 324 2.95 -7.48 -6.55
C LEU A 324 4.02 -7.18 -5.49
N ALA A 325 4.54 -5.95 -5.45
CA ALA A 325 5.51 -5.54 -4.43
C ALA A 325 4.90 -5.63 -3.03
N ALA A 326 3.69 -5.09 -2.85
CA ALA A 326 2.97 -5.18 -1.57
C ALA A 326 2.61 -6.63 -1.21
N LEU A 327 2.26 -7.48 -2.17
CA LEU A 327 2.00 -8.89 -1.92
C LEU A 327 3.27 -9.65 -1.49
N VAL A 328 4.41 -9.37 -2.12
CA VAL A 328 5.72 -9.93 -1.70
C VAL A 328 6.08 -9.44 -0.30
N CYS A 329 5.92 -8.15 -0.01
CA CYS A 329 6.13 -7.63 1.33
C CYS A 329 5.16 -8.27 2.33
N GLY A 330 3.88 -8.42 1.98
CA GLY A 330 2.86 -9.08 2.78
C GLY A 330 3.24 -10.53 3.12
N TRP A 331 3.79 -11.28 2.17
CA TRP A 331 4.32 -12.62 2.46
C TRP A 331 5.37 -12.62 3.58
N PHE A 332 6.37 -11.73 3.51
CA PHE A 332 7.41 -11.63 4.54
C PHE A 332 6.87 -11.04 5.86
N TRP A 333 5.91 -10.12 5.78
CA TRP A 333 5.23 -9.52 6.94
C TRP A 333 4.56 -10.60 7.77
N GLU A 334 3.78 -11.46 7.12
CA GLU A 334 3.07 -12.56 7.76
C GLU A 334 4.00 -13.67 8.25
N MET A 335 4.99 -14.04 7.43
CA MET A 335 5.96 -15.06 7.80
C MET A 335 6.76 -14.64 9.04
N TRP A 336 7.33 -13.43 9.07
CA TRP A 336 8.13 -13.00 10.22
C TRP A 336 7.30 -12.80 11.49
N ASN A 337 6.02 -12.46 11.36
CA ASN A 337 5.10 -12.32 12.47
C ASN A 337 4.81 -13.67 13.17
N TYR A 338 4.72 -14.77 12.41
CA TYR A 338 4.26 -16.08 12.89
C TYR A 338 4.98 -16.65 14.14
N PHE A 339 6.29 -16.44 14.28
CA PHE A 339 7.06 -16.86 15.47
C PHE A 339 7.60 -15.68 16.30
N SER A 340 7.07 -14.47 16.07
CA SER A 340 7.48 -13.29 16.81
C SER A 340 6.95 -13.34 18.24
N LEU A 341 7.78 -12.95 19.21
CA LEU A 341 7.39 -12.93 20.63
C LEU A 341 6.31 -11.87 20.91
N ALA A 342 6.38 -10.74 20.21
CA ALA A 342 5.35 -9.72 20.17
C ALA A 342 4.90 -9.61 18.71
N GLY A 343 3.63 -9.87 18.46
CA GLY A 343 3.06 -10.03 17.12
C GLY A 343 1.58 -9.65 17.11
N TRP A 344 0.91 -9.96 16.00
CA TRP A 344 -0.54 -9.79 15.87
C TRP A 344 -1.18 -11.01 15.25
N GLU A 345 -2.47 -11.20 15.54
CA GLU A 345 -3.31 -12.16 14.83
C GLU A 345 -4.45 -11.40 14.16
N TYR A 346 -5.05 -12.02 13.15
CA TYR A 346 -6.17 -11.45 12.43
C TYR A 346 -7.49 -12.10 12.82
N ALA A 347 -8.55 -11.29 12.79
CA ALA A 347 -9.93 -11.75 12.78
C ALA A 347 -10.64 -11.08 11.59
N VAL A 348 -10.66 -11.77 10.45
CA VAL A 348 -11.29 -11.26 9.23
C VAL A 348 -12.70 -11.84 9.08
N PRO A 349 -13.76 -11.00 9.16
CA PRO A 349 -15.14 -11.44 9.04
C PRO A 349 -15.38 -12.33 7.81
N PHE A 350 -16.16 -13.38 7.97
CA PHE A 350 -16.60 -14.29 6.90
C PHE A 350 -15.52 -15.15 6.21
N VAL A 351 -14.24 -14.77 6.27
CA VAL A 351 -13.18 -15.41 5.47
C VAL A 351 -11.98 -15.93 6.27
N GLN A 352 -12.05 -15.92 7.61
CA GLN A 352 -10.99 -16.43 8.50
C GLN A 352 -10.77 -17.96 8.43
N ARG A 353 -10.28 -18.45 7.28
CA ARG A 353 -9.96 -19.86 7.00
C ARG A 353 -8.77 -19.97 6.03
N PHE A 354 -8.17 -21.16 5.97
CA PHE A 354 -7.04 -21.49 5.10
C PHE A 354 -5.87 -20.53 5.33
N GLN A 355 -5.48 -20.39 6.59
CA GLN A 355 -4.41 -19.49 6.98
C GLN A 355 -3.09 -19.91 6.35
N VAL A 356 -2.38 -18.92 5.82
CA VAL A 356 -0.98 -19.03 5.45
C VAL A 356 -0.25 -18.09 6.40
N TRP A 357 0.50 -18.66 7.34
CA TRP A 357 0.93 -17.95 8.56
C TRP A 357 -0.28 -17.46 9.36
N GLU A 358 -0.36 -16.19 9.76
CA GLU A 358 -1.49 -15.65 10.53
C GLU A 358 -2.68 -15.20 9.66
N MET A 359 -2.44 -14.92 8.39
CA MET A 359 -3.43 -14.32 7.49
C MET A 359 -4.25 -15.40 6.76
N PRO A 360 -5.60 -15.29 6.70
CA PRO A 360 -6.40 -16.14 5.81
C PRO A 360 -6.01 -15.90 4.34
N ILE A 361 -6.12 -16.93 3.49
CA ILE A 361 -5.67 -16.86 2.09
C ILE A 361 -6.28 -15.68 1.30
N LEU A 362 -7.57 -15.38 1.51
CA LEU A 362 -8.22 -14.23 0.86
C LEU A 362 -7.80 -12.88 1.47
N GLY A 363 -7.29 -12.88 2.70
CA GLY A 363 -6.73 -11.70 3.35
C GLY A 363 -5.54 -11.13 2.60
N TYR A 364 -4.74 -11.95 1.93
CA TYR A 364 -3.63 -11.49 1.08
C TYR A 364 -4.08 -10.57 -0.07
N ALA A 365 -5.35 -10.65 -0.48
CA ALA A 365 -5.88 -9.74 -1.50
C ALA A 365 -5.92 -8.28 -1.02
N GLY A 366 -5.90 -8.04 0.29
CA GLY A 366 -5.77 -6.69 0.87
C GLY A 366 -4.46 -6.00 0.48
N TYR A 367 -3.37 -6.75 0.25
CA TYR A 367 -2.11 -6.17 -0.20
C TYR A 367 -2.18 -5.58 -1.61
N LEU A 368 -3.15 -5.99 -2.44
CA LEU A 368 -3.26 -5.53 -3.83
C LEU A 368 -3.63 -4.03 -3.91
N PRO A 369 -4.77 -3.56 -3.34
CA PRO A 369 -5.05 -2.13 -3.27
C PRO A 369 -4.05 -1.39 -2.36
N PHE A 370 -3.57 -2.03 -1.29
CA PHE A 370 -2.59 -1.42 -0.39
C PHE A 370 -1.28 -1.02 -1.10
N GLY A 371 -0.80 -1.84 -2.04
CA GLY A 371 0.36 -1.48 -2.86
C GLY A 371 0.13 -0.23 -3.69
N LEU A 372 -1.09 -0.04 -4.22
CA LEU A 372 -1.47 1.16 -4.96
C LEU A 372 -1.45 2.40 -4.05
N GLU A 373 -1.91 2.28 -2.81
CA GLU A 373 -1.85 3.35 -1.80
C GLU A 373 -0.43 3.75 -1.47
N CYS A 374 0.45 2.75 -1.23
CA CYS A 374 1.88 2.99 -1.02
C CYS A 374 2.50 3.75 -2.19
N GLY A 375 2.15 3.35 -3.43
CA GLY A 375 2.60 4.04 -4.64
C GLY A 375 2.15 5.50 -4.67
N LEU A 376 0.87 5.75 -4.40
CA LEU A 376 0.29 7.09 -4.39
C LEU A 376 0.96 8.01 -3.36
N LEU A 377 1.10 7.54 -2.12
CA LEU A 377 1.77 8.30 -1.07
C LEU A 377 3.26 8.52 -1.34
N ALA A 378 3.95 7.51 -1.86
CA ALA A 378 5.37 7.64 -2.18
C ALA A 378 5.61 8.71 -3.26
N ARG A 379 4.67 8.91 -4.20
CA ARG A 379 4.78 9.97 -5.23
C ARG A 379 4.87 11.37 -4.62
N TRP A 380 4.17 11.64 -3.52
CA TRP A 380 4.21 12.94 -2.84
C TRP A 380 5.60 13.32 -2.33
N VAL A 381 6.51 12.36 -2.18
CA VAL A 381 7.88 12.58 -1.69
C VAL A 381 8.91 12.31 -2.79
N LEU A 382 8.67 11.32 -3.65
CA LEU A 382 9.64 10.91 -4.68
C LEU A 382 9.57 11.77 -5.95
N GLU A 383 8.38 12.27 -6.31
CA GLU A 383 8.13 13.07 -7.51
C GLU A 383 8.06 14.58 -7.23
N THR A 384 7.92 14.99 -5.96
CA THR A 384 8.03 16.39 -5.57
C THR A 384 9.46 16.88 -5.73
N GLY A 385 9.63 17.86 -6.61
CA GLY A 385 10.91 18.31 -7.14
C GLY A 385 11.05 17.80 -8.57
N GLY A 386 10.42 18.56 -9.47
CA GLY A 386 10.63 18.46 -10.91
C GLY A 386 12.10 18.64 -11.26
N ASP A 387 12.40 18.32 -12.51
CA ASP A 387 13.69 18.54 -13.14
C ASP A 387 14.29 19.89 -12.70
N GLU A 388 15.34 19.82 -11.87
CA GLU A 388 16.41 20.81 -11.82
C GLU A 388 17.67 20.16 -12.38
#